data_AF-A0A978VUL9-F1
#
_entry.id   AF-A0A978VUL9-F1
#
_cell.length_a   1.000
_cell.length_b   1.000
_cell.length_c   1.000
_cell.angle_alpha   90.00
_cell.angle_beta   90.00
_cell.angle_gamma   90.00
#
_symmetry.space_group_name_H-M   'P 1'
#
loop_
_entity.id
_entity.type
_entity.pdbx_description
1 polymer ?
#
loop_
_entity_poly.entity_id
_entity_poly.type
_entity_poly.pdbx_seq_one_letter_code
_entity_poly.pdbx_strand_id
1 'polypeptide(L)'
;MGFDRHWVTFVMQCVTAVSYSGVINKVHKPSFISKGGDFKAICFSCVEESSCVGMFIDGSQDGKLVMDCLSTHRKTTSSTPMMPRLYNLYLFAYNSFQTIGWTIAVFRIASSFISSRSLNGAYASSGDLICFLQTAAFLEIIHGAIGLVPSGALLPLMQWGGRTHFLLAIVRQINEVQELPSVFITFIAWSLSEVVRYSHYALNCIGSCPYWITYIRYTAFILLYPVGLIAGEMWLMYQALPYIEVKNLYADFFAHLHFSYYNFVRVLLLVYPFLWLKLYLHLFKQRRSKLGKHHEKKKK
;
A
#
# COMPACT_ATOMS: atom_id res chain seq x y z
N MET A 1 -2.20 -24.79 -8.39
CA MET A 1 -1.39 -24.84 -7.15
C MET A 1 0.05 -24.33 -7.30
N GLY A 2 0.55 -23.96 -8.49
CA GLY A 2 1.91 -23.41 -8.66
C GLY A 2 2.07 -21.88 -8.51
N PHE A 3 0.95 -21.12 -8.50
CA PHE A 3 0.96 -19.66 -8.48
C PHE A 3 1.21 -19.07 -7.07
N ASP A 4 0.91 -19.82 -6.00
CA ASP A 4 0.97 -19.34 -4.61
C ASP A 4 2.42 -19.18 -4.09
N ARG A 5 3.34 -20.10 -4.45
CA ARG A 5 4.67 -20.13 -3.84
C ARG A 5 5.58 -19.00 -4.33
N HIS A 6 5.61 -18.74 -5.64
CA HIS A 6 6.41 -17.65 -6.23
C HIS A 6 5.89 -16.26 -5.88
N TRP A 7 4.57 -16.08 -5.81
CA TRP A 7 3.97 -14.81 -5.39
C TRP A 7 4.23 -14.49 -3.93
N VAL A 8 4.12 -15.49 -3.05
CA VAL A 8 4.48 -15.29 -1.64
C VAL A 8 5.96 -14.96 -1.50
N THR A 9 6.85 -15.64 -2.24
CA THR A 9 8.28 -15.30 -2.26
C THR A 9 8.52 -13.86 -2.72
N PHE A 10 7.85 -13.41 -3.78
CA PHE A 10 7.94 -12.02 -4.25
C PHE A 10 7.44 -11.02 -3.20
N VAL A 11 6.29 -11.27 -2.57
CA VAL A 11 5.73 -10.42 -1.51
C VAL A 11 6.67 -10.38 -0.30
N MET A 12 7.23 -11.52 0.10
CA MET A 12 8.20 -11.62 1.19
C MET A 12 9.50 -10.89 0.85
N GLN A 13 9.99 -10.99 -0.39
CA GLN A 13 11.15 -10.24 -0.86
C GLN A 13 10.87 -8.74 -0.85
N CYS A 14 9.70 -8.28 -1.28
CA CYS A 14 9.31 -6.87 -1.21
C CYS A 14 9.21 -6.38 0.25
N VAL A 15 8.58 -7.13 1.14
CA VAL A 15 8.44 -6.77 2.56
C VAL A 15 9.80 -6.76 3.27
N THR A 16 10.66 -7.75 2.95
CA THR A 16 12.02 -7.86 3.48
C THR A 16 12.89 -6.72 2.96
N ALA A 17 12.92 -6.47 1.65
CA ALA A 17 13.68 -5.38 1.03
C ALA A 17 13.28 -4.00 1.59
N VAL A 18 11.99 -3.79 1.86
CA VAL A 18 11.48 -2.56 2.50
C VAL A 18 11.90 -2.46 3.97
N SER A 19 11.89 -3.58 4.71
CA SER A 19 12.36 -3.63 6.10
C SER A 19 13.85 -3.30 6.20
N TYR A 20 14.67 -3.83 5.28
CA TYR A 20 16.09 -3.50 5.17
C TYR A 20 16.33 -2.03 4.76
N SER A 21 15.54 -1.50 3.82
CA SER A 21 15.62 -0.09 3.40
C SER A 21 15.23 0.90 4.50
N GLY A 22 14.38 0.48 5.46
CA GLY A 22 14.04 1.24 6.65
C GLY A 22 15.17 1.33 7.68
N VAL A 23 16.06 0.33 7.73
CA VAL A 23 17.21 0.24 8.65
C VAL A 23 18.43 0.99 8.11
N ILE A 24 18.65 0.98 6.79
CA ILE A 24 19.83 1.60 6.15
C ILE A 24 19.75 3.14 6.11
N ASN A 25 18.59 3.75 6.40
CA ASN A 25 18.47 5.21 6.53
C ASN A 25 19.19 5.81 7.77
N LYS A 26 19.95 5.00 8.54
CA LYS A 26 20.72 5.49 9.69
C LYS A 26 22.23 5.21 9.67
N VAL A 27 22.80 4.59 8.65
CA VAL A 27 24.24 4.24 8.65
C VAL A 27 24.91 4.58 7.32
N HIS A 28 25.15 5.88 7.11
CA HIS A 28 26.37 6.49 6.54
C HIS A 28 26.02 7.92 6.11
N LYS A 29 26.45 8.92 6.89
CA LYS A 29 26.76 10.23 6.31
C LYS A 29 28.01 10.01 5.44
N PRO A 30 27.99 10.23 4.13
CA PRO A 30 29.24 10.28 3.39
C PRO A 30 29.97 11.57 3.78
N SER A 31 31.13 11.42 4.39
CA SER A 31 32.14 12.46 4.53
C SER A 31 32.57 12.93 3.14
N PHE A 32 32.37 14.22 2.88
CA PHE A 32 32.79 14.88 1.65
C PHE A 32 34.32 15.01 1.61
N ILE A 33 34.96 14.36 0.64
CA ILE A 33 36.31 14.69 0.18
C ILE A 33 36.18 15.14 -1.27
N SER A 34 36.32 16.45 -1.48
CA SER A 34 36.40 17.09 -2.79
C SER A 34 37.75 16.80 -3.42
N LYS A 35 37.75 16.25 -4.64
CA LYS A 35 38.81 16.42 -5.63
C LYS A 35 38.37 15.90 -7.01
N GLY A 36 38.39 16.82 -7.98
CA GLY A 36 38.60 16.54 -9.41
C GLY A 36 37.44 15.88 -10.15
N GLY A 37 36.98 16.53 -11.23
CA GLY A 37 35.87 16.05 -12.05
C GLY A 37 36.11 14.66 -12.62
N ASP A 38 35.09 13.82 -12.51
CA ASP A 38 34.65 12.82 -13.49
C ASP A 38 33.39 12.15 -12.94
N PHE A 39 32.45 11.83 -13.85
CA PHE A 39 31.16 11.20 -13.57
C PHE A 39 31.28 10.05 -12.56
N LYS A 40 30.45 10.04 -11.50
CA LYS A 40 30.34 8.91 -10.56
C LYS A 40 28.90 8.45 -10.39
N ALA A 41 28.67 7.22 -10.82
CA ALA A 41 27.45 6.45 -10.61
C ALA A 41 27.22 6.17 -9.11
N ILE A 42 25.97 6.20 -8.68
CA ILE A 42 25.55 5.65 -7.38
C ILE A 42 25.05 4.24 -7.64
N CYS A 43 25.84 3.25 -7.22
CA CYS A 43 25.50 1.84 -7.26
C CYS A 43 24.55 1.52 -6.10
N PHE A 44 23.32 1.11 -6.40
CA PHE A 44 22.52 0.30 -5.47
C PHE A 44 22.76 -1.16 -5.85
N SER A 45 23.52 -1.91 -5.04
CA SER A 45 23.63 -3.35 -5.21
C SER A 45 22.26 -4.00 -5.06
N CYS A 46 21.70 -4.45 -6.17
CA CYS A 46 20.74 -5.55 -6.22
C CYS A 46 21.43 -6.69 -6.98
N VAL A 47 21.43 -7.87 -6.37
CA VAL A 47 21.91 -9.10 -6.99
C VAL A 47 20.91 -9.51 -8.08
N GLU A 48 21.45 -9.65 -9.29
CA GLU A 48 20.93 -10.27 -10.53
C GLU A 48 19.85 -9.54 -11.35
N GLU A 49 20.38 -8.81 -12.36
CA GLU A 49 19.96 -8.67 -13.76
C GLU A 49 18.47 -8.78 -14.12
N SER A 50 17.79 -7.63 -14.22
CA SER A 50 17.27 -7.08 -15.50
C SER A 50 16.32 -5.91 -15.22
N SER A 51 16.64 -4.73 -15.77
CA SER A 51 15.87 -3.46 -15.78
C SER A 51 16.25 -2.43 -14.70
N CYS A 52 17.23 -1.58 -15.00
CA CYS A 52 17.54 -0.37 -14.24
C CYS A 52 16.54 0.75 -14.56
N VAL A 53 15.87 1.33 -13.56
CA VAL A 53 15.12 2.60 -13.67
C VAL A 53 15.85 3.64 -12.84
N GLY A 54 16.62 4.51 -13.50
CA GLY A 54 17.34 5.63 -12.87
C GLY A 54 16.42 6.83 -12.65
N MET A 55 16.49 7.44 -11.46
CA MET A 55 15.81 8.68 -11.12
C MET A 55 16.86 9.80 -11.00
N PHE A 56 16.79 10.80 -11.87
CA PHE A 56 17.64 12.00 -11.82
C PHE A 56 17.14 12.95 -10.73
N ILE A 57 18.03 13.37 -9.83
CA ILE A 57 17.81 14.53 -8.95
C ILE A 57 18.88 15.56 -9.29
N ASP A 58 18.46 16.66 -9.90
CA ASP A 58 19.29 17.84 -10.12
C ASP A 58 19.48 18.55 -8.78
N GLY A 59 20.74 18.75 -8.39
CA GLY A 59 21.13 19.41 -7.16
C GLY A 59 21.64 20.80 -7.48
N SER A 60 20.87 21.83 -7.12
CA SER A 60 21.38 23.20 -7.04
C SER A 60 20.91 23.85 -5.75
N GLN A 61 21.87 24.12 -4.87
CA GLN A 61 21.74 24.87 -3.64
C GLN A 61 22.07 26.34 -3.93
N ASP A 62 21.20 27.21 -3.42
CA ASP A 62 21.41 28.62 -3.05
C ASP A 62 21.44 29.72 -4.12
N GLY A 63 20.54 30.70 -3.92
CA GLY A 63 20.88 32.12 -4.05
C GLY A 63 20.44 32.86 -5.32
N LYS A 64 19.25 33.49 -5.24
CA LYS A 64 18.81 34.70 -5.97
C LYS A 64 19.59 35.10 -7.25
N LEU A 65 18.93 35.05 -8.41
CA LEU A 65 19.02 36.14 -9.38
C LEU A 65 17.73 36.23 -10.21
N VAL A 66 17.22 37.45 -10.29
CA VAL A 66 16.14 37.92 -11.17
C VAL A 66 16.54 37.71 -12.63
N MET A 67 15.65 37.18 -13.48
CA MET A 67 15.44 37.73 -14.83
C MET A 67 14.28 37.09 -15.58
N ASP A 68 13.52 38.01 -16.16
CA ASP A 68 12.47 37.91 -17.14
C ASP A 68 12.67 36.93 -18.31
N CYS A 69 11.51 36.52 -18.82
CA CYS A 69 11.18 36.31 -20.23
C CYS A 69 12.09 35.38 -21.05
N LEU A 70 11.62 34.17 -21.30
CA LEU A 70 11.50 33.66 -22.67
C LEU A 70 10.24 32.80 -22.78
N SER A 71 9.12 33.49 -22.96
CA SER A 71 8.04 33.00 -23.82
C SER A 71 8.66 32.63 -25.17
N THR A 72 8.93 31.34 -25.37
CA THR A 72 9.17 30.81 -26.70
C THR A 72 7.97 29.95 -27.04
N HIS A 73 7.02 30.58 -27.73
CA HIS A 73 5.96 29.92 -28.47
C HIS A 73 6.56 28.81 -29.36
N ARG A 74 6.56 27.57 -28.87
CA ARG A 74 6.53 26.42 -29.76
C ARG A 74 5.06 26.14 -30.06
N LYS A 75 4.59 26.70 -31.19
CA LYS A 75 3.37 26.23 -31.86
C LYS A 75 3.61 24.78 -32.29
N THR A 76 3.33 23.82 -31.42
CA THR A 76 2.98 22.48 -31.86
C THR A 76 1.50 22.50 -32.22
N THR A 77 1.27 22.38 -33.51
CA THR A 77 0.00 22.19 -34.19
C THR A 77 -0.91 21.21 -33.45
N SER A 78 -2.18 21.57 -33.43
CA SER A 78 -3.32 20.86 -32.88
C SER A 78 -3.34 19.36 -33.16
N SER A 79 -3.34 18.57 -32.10
CA SER A 79 -4.16 17.36 -32.00
C SER A 79 -4.89 17.40 -30.65
N THR A 80 -6.21 17.47 -30.70
CA THR A 80 -7.15 17.43 -29.57
C THR A 80 -6.82 16.23 -28.65
N PRO A 81 -6.91 16.35 -27.30
CA PRO A 81 -6.29 15.39 -26.40
C PRO A 81 -7.21 14.19 -26.18
N MET A 82 -7.04 13.14 -26.98
CA MET A 82 -7.74 11.86 -26.77
C MET A 82 -7.17 11.07 -25.57
N MET A 83 -5.88 11.26 -25.27
CA MET A 83 -5.12 10.53 -24.23
C MET A 83 -5.61 10.77 -22.78
N PRO A 84 -5.97 12.00 -22.33
CA PRO A 84 -6.47 12.21 -20.97
C PRO A 84 -7.82 11.55 -20.71
N ARG A 85 -8.68 11.43 -21.73
CA ARG A 85 -10.03 10.87 -21.59
C ARG A 85 -10.02 9.36 -21.45
N LEU A 86 -9.17 8.67 -22.22
CA LEU A 86 -8.99 7.21 -22.11
C LEU A 86 -8.34 6.81 -20.78
N TYR A 87 -7.35 7.58 -20.32
CA TYR A 87 -6.74 7.39 -19.02
C TYR A 87 -7.73 7.55 -17.85
N ASN A 88 -8.51 8.64 -17.84
CA ASN A 88 -9.51 8.86 -16.79
C ASN A 88 -10.62 7.80 -16.85
N LEU A 89 -11.00 7.34 -18.04
CA LEU A 89 -11.98 6.26 -18.20
C LEU A 89 -11.44 4.93 -17.66
N TYR A 90 -10.18 4.59 -17.96
CA TYR A 90 -9.51 3.41 -17.43
C TYR A 90 -9.47 3.44 -15.90
N LEU A 91 -8.98 4.54 -15.31
CA LEU A 91 -8.94 4.67 -13.86
C LEU A 91 -10.34 4.65 -13.25
N PHE A 92 -11.32 5.30 -13.88
CA PHE A 92 -12.70 5.24 -13.42
C PHE A 92 -13.22 3.81 -13.41
N ALA A 93 -13.00 3.03 -14.48
CA ALA A 93 -13.41 1.65 -14.56
C ALA A 93 -12.70 0.78 -13.51
N TYR A 94 -11.38 0.92 -13.34
CA TYR A 94 -10.61 0.20 -12.33
C TYR A 94 -11.10 0.48 -10.91
N ASN A 95 -11.26 1.76 -10.56
CA ASN A 95 -11.72 2.16 -9.23
C ASN A 95 -13.17 1.73 -9.00
N SER A 96 -14.02 1.77 -10.02
CA SER A 96 -15.41 1.28 -9.93
C SER A 96 -15.47 -0.23 -9.71
N PHE A 97 -14.65 -0.99 -10.45
CA PHE A 97 -14.51 -2.44 -10.28
C PHE A 97 -14.09 -2.81 -8.85
N GLN A 98 -13.05 -2.15 -8.32
CA GLN A 98 -12.61 -2.35 -6.95
C GLN A 98 -13.71 -1.97 -5.95
N THR A 99 -14.39 -0.82 -6.14
CA THR A 99 -15.50 -0.39 -5.28
C THR A 99 -16.60 -1.44 -5.20
N ILE A 100 -17.02 -1.99 -6.34
CA ILE A 100 -18.05 -3.03 -6.43
C ILE A 100 -17.57 -4.28 -5.71
N GLY A 101 -16.34 -4.74 -5.98
CA GLY A 101 -15.77 -5.92 -5.35
C GLY A 101 -15.73 -5.82 -3.82
N TRP A 102 -15.21 -4.72 -3.28
CA TRP A 102 -15.15 -4.51 -1.83
C TRP A 102 -16.53 -4.34 -1.21
N THR A 103 -17.50 -3.76 -1.93
CA THR A 103 -18.89 -3.67 -1.46
C THR A 103 -19.52 -5.06 -1.37
N ILE A 104 -19.29 -5.93 -2.35
CA ILE A 104 -19.74 -7.33 -2.32
C ILE A 104 -19.10 -8.07 -1.15
N ALA A 105 -17.81 -7.85 -0.86
CA ALA A 105 -17.14 -8.43 0.30
C ALA A 105 -17.79 -8.01 1.63
N VAL A 106 -18.05 -6.71 1.83
CA VAL A 106 -18.79 -6.23 3.02
C VAL A 106 -20.15 -6.92 3.13
N PHE A 107 -20.91 -6.97 2.03
CA PHE A 107 -22.24 -7.55 2.04
C PHE A 107 -22.23 -9.05 2.38
N ARG A 108 -21.30 -9.81 1.81
CA ARG A 108 -21.12 -11.25 2.11
C ARG A 108 -20.73 -11.49 3.56
N ILE A 109 -19.82 -10.70 4.12
CA ILE A 109 -19.42 -10.82 5.53
C ILE A 109 -20.61 -10.47 6.45
N ALA A 110 -21.31 -9.37 6.16
CA ALA A 110 -22.47 -8.96 6.94
C ALA A 110 -23.61 -9.99 6.88
N SER A 111 -23.90 -10.53 5.69
CA SER A 111 -24.92 -11.57 5.51
C SER A 111 -24.57 -12.85 6.26
N SER A 112 -23.30 -13.28 6.19
CA SER A 112 -22.81 -14.43 6.95
C SER A 112 -22.97 -14.21 8.47
N PHE A 113 -22.57 -13.05 8.98
CA PHE A 113 -22.72 -12.70 10.39
C PHE A 113 -24.18 -12.66 10.86
N ILE A 114 -25.08 -12.09 10.05
CA ILE A 114 -26.51 -12.01 10.37
C ILE A 114 -27.12 -13.42 10.44
N SER A 115 -26.71 -14.30 9.51
CA SER A 115 -27.24 -15.67 9.42
C SER A 115 -26.68 -16.59 10.50
N SER A 116 -25.38 -16.52 10.80
CA SER A 116 -24.73 -17.42 11.76
C SER A 116 -24.76 -16.89 13.19
N ARG A 117 -24.96 -15.56 13.38
CA ARG A 117 -24.73 -14.82 14.63
C ARG A 117 -23.35 -15.06 15.23
N SER A 118 -22.39 -15.46 14.40
CA SER A 118 -21.03 -15.77 14.78
C SER A 118 -20.04 -14.93 13.98
N LEU A 119 -18.94 -14.56 14.62
CA LEU A 119 -17.81 -13.87 13.95
C LEU A 119 -16.95 -14.86 13.15
N ASN A 120 -17.17 -16.16 13.33
CA ASN A 120 -16.50 -17.23 12.63
C ASN A 120 -17.04 -17.33 11.19
N GLY A 121 -16.24 -17.87 10.26
CA GLY A 121 -16.62 -17.99 8.85
C GLY A 121 -16.50 -16.72 8.00
N ALA A 122 -15.93 -15.62 8.53
CA ALA A 122 -15.65 -14.42 7.74
C ALA A 122 -14.71 -14.72 6.55
N TYR A 123 -13.71 -15.56 6.77
CA TYR A 123 -12.83 -16.05 5.71
C TYR A 123 -13.58 -16.93 4.71
N ALA A 124 -14.37 -17.89 5.16
CA ALA A 124 -15.14 -18.76 4.27
C ALA A 124 -16.12 -17.96 3.37
N SER A 125 -16.70 -16.88 3.89
CA SER A 125 -17.65 -16.03 3.17
C SER A 125 -16.98 -15.18 2.08
N SER A 126 -15.84 -14.54 2.38
CA SER A 126 -15.25 -13.49 1.52
C SER A 126 -13.74 -13.55 1.32
N GLY A 127 -13.05 -14.55 1.89
CA GLY A 127 -11.59 -14.69 1.86
C GLY A 127 -11.02 -14.73 0.45
N ASP A 128 -11.57 -15.57 -0.43
CA ASP A 128 -11.08 -15.66 -1.82
C ASP A 128 -11.34 -14.39 -2.62
N LEU A 129 -12.49 -13.74 -2.40
CA LEU A 129 -12.80 -12.45 -3.04
C LEU A 129 -11.81 -11.37 -2.57
N ILE A 130 -11.55 -11.29 -1.27
CA ILE A 130 -10.59 -10.33 -0.71
C ILE A 130 -9.16 -10.63 -1.20
N CYS A 131 -8.76 -11.90 -1.30
CA CYS A 131 -7.46 -12.29 -1.89
C CYS A 131 -7.33 -11.80 -3.33
N PHE A 132 -8.39 -11.97 -4.13
CA PHE A 132 -8.41 -11.52 -5.51
C PHE A 132 -8.32 -9.98 -5.60
N LEU A 133 -9.14 -9.24 -4.83
CA LEU A 133 -9.14 -7.77 -4.84
C LEU A 133 -7.81 -7.19 -4.36
N GLN A 134 -7.23 -7.80 -3.32
CA GLN A 134 -5.91 -7.45 -2.82
C GLN A 134 -4.82 -7.69 -3.86
N THR A 135 -4.91 -8.79 -4.62
CA THR A 135 -3.97 -9.06 -5.72
C THR A 135 -4.14 -8.04 -6.86
N ALA A 136 -5.39 -7.73 -7.23
CA ALA A 136 -5.69 -6.70 -8.23
C ALA A 136 -5.19 -5.30 -7.81
N ALA A 137 -5.16 -5.01 -6.50
CA ALA A 137 -4.63 -3.75 -5.97
C ALA A 137 -3.13 -3.55 -6.23
N PHE A 138 -2.38 -4.59 -6.61
CA PHE A 138 -0.99 -4.45 -7.05
C PHE A 138 -0.86 -3.52 -8.27
N LEU A 139 -1.90 -3.42 -9.11
CA LEU A 139 -1.93 -2.48 -10.23
C LEU A 139 -1.75 -1.03 -9.80
N GLU A 140 -2.10 -0.65 -8.58
CA GLU A 140 -1.89 0.72 -8.09
C GLU A 140 -0.42 1.06 -7.89
N ILE A 141 0.38 0.07 -7.49
CA ILE A 141 1.82 0.22 -7.39
C ILE A 141 2.39 0.45 -8.79
N ILE A 142 1.90 -0.33 -9.76
CA ILE A 142 2.27 -0.15 -11.17
C ILE A 142 1.87 1.24 -11.65
N HIS A 143 0.64 1.69 -11.41
CA HIS A 143 0.17 3.03 -11.78
C HIS A 143 1.05 4.13 -11.19
N GLY A 144 1.45 4.00 -9.92
CA GLY A 144 2.38 4.92 -9.29
C GLY A 144 3.80 4.87 -9.87
N ALA A 145 4.27 3.69 -10.27
CA ALA A 145 5.62 3.48 -10.80
C ALA A 145 5.80 4.05 -12.22
N ILE A 146 4.79 3.88 -13.07
CA ILE A 146 4.80 4.43 -14.43
C ILE A 146 4.39 5.92 -14.48
N GLY A 147 4.12 6.53 -13.32
CA GLY A 147 3.76 7.95 -13.23
C GLY A 147 2.33 8.27 -13.66
N LEU A 148 1.44 7.28 -13.79
CA LEU A 148 0.01 7.54 -14.00
C LEU A 148 -0.57 8.31 -12.81
N VAL A 149 -0.19 7.95 -11.58
CA VAL A 149 -0.66 8.63 -10.37
C VAL A 149 0.50 9.37 -9.70
N PRO A 150 0.35 10.68 -9.38
CA PRO A 150 1.45 11.52 -8.88
C PRO A 150 1.92 11.19 -7.45
N SER A 151 1.32 10.20 -6.80
CA SER A 151 1.65 9.79 -5.42
C SER A 151 2.90 8.93 -5.30
N GLY A 152 3.48 8.48 -6.43
CA GLY A 152 4.59 7.53 -6.47
C GLY A 152 4.18 6.11 -6.05
N ALA A 153 5.15 5.18 -6.06
CA ALA A 153 4.91 3.75 -5.84
C ALA A 153 5.24 3.24 -4.43
N LEU A 154 6.15 3.91 -3.69
CA LEU A 154 6.70 3.38 -2.44
C LEU A 154 5.65 3.24 -1.33
N LEU A 155 4.85 4.27 -1.06
CA LEU A 155 3.83 4.22 0.00
C LEU A 155 2.73 3.20 -0.31
N PRO A 156 2.16 3.14 -1.53
CA PRO A 156 1.25 2.06 -1.93
C PRO A 156 1.88 0.67 -1.78
N LEU A 157 3.15 0.49 -2.16
CA LEU A 157 3.85 -0.78 -2.02
C LEU A 157 3.95 -1.22 -0.56
N MET A 158 4.30 -0.32 0.36
CA MET A 158 4.37 -0.64 1.79
C MET A 158 3.00 -1.04 2.35
N GLN A 159 1.95 -0.31 1.99
CA GLN A 159 0.58 -0.58 2.46
C GLN A 159 0.04 -1.90 1.89
N TRP A 160 0.27 -2.14 0.60
CA TRP A 160 -0.13 -3.37 -0.07
C TRP A 160 0.67 -4.56 0.46
N GLY A 161 1.99 -4.45 0.58
CA GLY A 161 2.87 -5.53 1.02
C GLY A 161 2.53 -6.04 2.42
N GLY A 162 2.27 -5.14 3.39
CA GLY A 162 1.87 -5.53 4.74
C GLY A 162 0.55 -6.31 4.76
N ARG A 163 -0.46 -5.85 4.02
CA ARG A 163 -1.77 -6.52 3.91
C ARG A 163 -1.68 -7.84 3.17
N THR A 164 -0.93 -7.89 2.07
CA THR A 164 -0.75 -9.10 1.29
C THR A 164 0.03 -10.16 2.06
N HIS A 165 1.05 -9.77 2.83
CA HIS A 165 1.74 -10.65 3.77
C HIS A 165 0.77 -11.27 4.79
N PHE A 166 0.01 -10.43 5.48
CA PHE A 166 -0.99 -10.89 6.44
C PHE A 166 -1.99 -11.89 5.80
N LEU A 167 -2.57 -11.52 4.66
CA LEU A 167 -3.65 -12.30 4.05
C LEU A 167 -3.15 -13.58 3.37
N LEU A 168 -2.22 -13.46 2.43
CA LEU A 168 -1.80 -14.57 1.57
C LEU A 168 -0.76 -15.47 2.24
N ALA A 169 0.12 -14.89 3.06
CA ALA A 169 1.22 -15.66 3.66
C ALA A 169 0.89 -16.23 5.04
N ILE A 170 -0.10 -15.69 5.75
CA ILE A 170 -0.50 -16.18 7.07
C ILE A 170 -1.91 -16.75 7.01
N VAL A 171 -2.93 -15.91 6.81
CA VAL A 171 -4.34 -16.33 6.94
C VAL A 171 -4.70 -17.43 5.94
N ARG A 172 -4.29 -17.31 4.67
CA ARG A 172 -4.57 -18.31 3.64
C ARG A 172 -3.88 -19.66 3.87
N GLN A 173 -2.74 -19.69 4.57
CA GLN A 173 -1.95 -20.92 4.79
C GLN A 173 -2.33 -21.68 6.06
N ILE A 174 -2.98 -21.00 7.01
CA ILE A 174 -3.28 -21.54 8.33
C ILE A 174 -4.80 -21.56 8.50
N ASN A 175 -5.42 -22.71 8.25
CA ASN A 175 -6.88 -22.86 8.34
C ASN A 175 -7.41 -22.55 9.75
N GLU A 176 -6.62 -22.82 10.78
CA GLU A 176 -6.99 -22.62 12.18
C GLU A 176 -7.19 -21.13 12.52
N VAL A 177 -6.44 -20.23 11.89
CA VAL A 177 -6.59 -18.78 12.14
C VAL A 177 -7.71 -18.15 11.32
N GLN A 178 -8.23 -18.82 10.30
CA GLN A 178 -9.31 -18.32 9.44
C GLN A 178 -10.63 -18.15 10.19
N GLU A 179 -10.83 -18.95 11.24
CA GLU A 179 -12.02 -18.92 12.09
C GLU A 179 -11.91 -17.92 13.27
N LEU A 180 -10.76 -17.24 13.42
CA LEU A 180 -10.58 -16.30 14.51
C LEU A 180 -11.41 -15.01 14.30
N PRO A 181 -11.99 -14.44 15.37
CA PRO A 181 -12.68 -13.16 15.31
C PRO A 181 -11.85 -12.01 14.73
N SER A 182 -10.51 -12.08 14.84
CA SER A 182 -9.61 -11.10 14.24
C SER A 182 -9.70 -11.04 12.72
N VAL A 183 -10.01 -12.16 12.04
CA VAL A 183 -10.25 -12.14 10.59
C VAL A 183 -11.47 -11.30 10.27
N PHE A 184 -12.57 -11.51 11.00
CA PHE A 184 -13.79 -10.71 10.84
C PHE A 184 -13.54 -9.21 11.02
N ILE A 185 -12.87 -8.84 12.12
CA ILE A 185 -12.52 -7.44 12.43
C ILE A 185 -11.68 -6.84 11.29
N THR A 186 -10.65 -7.56 10.86
CA THR A 186 -9.75 -7.11 9.78
C THR A 186 -10.50 -6.93 8.47
N PHE A 187 -11.29 -7.93 8.07
CA PHE A 187 -11.99 -7.94 6.79
C PHE A 187 -13.05 -6.85 6.70
N ILE A 188 -13.82 -6.60 7.78
CA ILE A 188 -14.76 -5.49 7.83
C ILE A 188 -14.02 -4.15 7.79
N ALA A 189 -12.98 -3.97 8.59
CA ALA A 189 -12.23 -2.71 8.63
C ALA A 189 -11.58 -2.38 7.28
N TRP A 190 -10.95 -3.38 6.63
CA TRP A 190 -10.37 -3.24 5.30
C TRP A 190 -11.45 -2.94 4.28
N SER A 191 -12.51 -3.74 4.21
CA SER A 191 -13.51 -3.59 3.15
C SER A 191 -14.23 -2.24 3.24
N LEU A 192 -14.57 -1.76 4.45
CA LEU A 192 -15.13 -0.42 4.62
C LEU A 192 -14.15 0.69 4.20
N SER A 193 -12.88 0.57 4.57
CA SER A 193 -11.83 1.52 4.17
C SER A 193 -11.67 1.56 2.64
N GLU A 194 -11.65 0.39 2.00
CA GLU A 194 -11.45 0.28 0.55
C GLU A 194 -12.66 0.76 -0.24
N VAL A 195 -13.89 0.44 0.17
CA VAL A 195 -15.11 0.98 -0.46
C VAL A 195 -15.06 2.51 -0.50
N VAL A 196 -14.74 3.16 0.61
CA VAL A 196 -14.65 4.63 0.68
C VAL A 196 -13.51 5.15 -0.22
N ARG A 197 -12.35 4.49 -0.20
CA ARG A 197 -11.16 4.91 -0.95
C ARG A 197 -11.39 4.85 -2.47
N TYR A 198 -11.85 3.70 -2.97
CA TYR A 198 -12.08 3.50 -4.39
C TYR A 198 -13.27 4.29 -4.90
N SER A 199 -14.35 4.44 -4.11
CA SER A 199 -15.47 5.32 -4.48
C SER A 199 -15.00 6.76 -4.67
N HIS A 200 -14.17 7.25 -3.74
CA HIS A 200 -13.59 8.58 -3.84
C HIS A 200 -12.70 8.71 -5.09
N TYR A 201 -11.86 7.71 -5.39
CA TYR A 201 -10.98 7.74 -6.57
C TYR A 201 -11.78 7.70 -7.88
N ALA A 202 -12.82 6.87 -7.97
CA ALA A 202 -13.71 6.83 -9.14
C ALA A 202 -14.39 8.19 -9.36
N LEU A 203 -15.01 8.77 -8.33
CA LEU A 203 -15.70 10.05 -8.44
C LEU A 203 -14.75 11.22 -8.75
N ASN A 204 -13.51 11.15 -8.26
CA ASN A 204 -12.48 12.12 -8.63
C ASN A 204 -12.09 12.07 -10.11
N CYS A 205 -12.13 10.90 -10.76
CA CYS A 205 -11.85 10.80 -12.20
C CYS A 205 -12.88 11.55 -13.06
N ILE A 206 -14.12 11.69 -12.55
CA ILE A 206 -15.21 12.42 -13.21
C ILE A 206 -15.21 13.91 -12.83
N GLY A 207 -14.44 14.31 -11.82
CA GLY A 207 -14.41 15.69 -11.30
C GLY A 207 -15.59 16.05 -10.39
N SER A 208 -16.44 15.07 -10.05
CA SER A 208 -17.68 15.27 -9.30
C SER A 208 -17.67 14.56 -7.94
N CYS A 209 -16.56 14.64 -7.19
CA CYS A 209 -16.49 14.01 -5.87
C CYS A 209 -17.19 14.88 -4.80
N PRO A 210 -18.26 14.38 -4.15
CA PRO A 210 -18.91 15.08 -3.06
C PRO A 210 -17.97 15.30 -1.87
N TYR A 211 -18.12 16.44 -1.20
CA TYR A 211 -17.32 16.78 -0.02
C TYR A 211 -17.45 15.74 1.10
N TRP A 212 -18.64 15.18 1.32
CA TRP A 212 -18.87 14.20 2.38
C TRP A 212 -18.07 12.90 2.17
N ILE A 213 -17.91 12.41 0.93
CA ILE A 213 -17.06 11.25 0.62
C ILE A 213 -15.59 11.58 0.91
N THR A 214 -15.15 12.78 0.50
CA THR A 214 -13.80 13.27 0.80
C THR A 214 -13.56 13.37 2.31
N TYR A 215 -14.53 13.85 3.06
CA TYR A 215 -14.46 13.97 4.51
C TYR A 215 -14.36 12.60 5.19
N ILE A 216 -15.21 11.64 4.80
CA ILE A 216 -15.18 10.27 5.34
C ILE A 216 -13.83 9.62 5.02
N ARG A 217 -13.33 9.71 3.78
CA ARG A 217 -12.02 9.16 3.41
C ARG A 217 -10.89 9.64 4.30
N TYR A 218 -10.89 10.94 4.63
CA TYR A 218 -9.86 11.55 5.46
C TYR A 218 -10.16 11.54 6.97
N THR A 219 -11.21 10.83 7.41
CA THR A 219 -11.58 10.77 8.84
C THR A 219 -11.78 9.33 9.32
N ALA A 220 -12.30 8.43 8.48
CA ALA A 220 -12.59 7.05 8.85
C ALA A 220 -11.35 6.27 9.32
N PHE A 221 -10.16 6.61 8.82
CA PHE A 221 -8.91 5.99 9.23
C PHE A 221 -8.63 6.15 10.74
N ILE A 222 -9.17 7.18 11.40
CA ILE A 222 -8.94 7.42 12.84
C ILE A 222 -9.47 6.24 13.67
N LEU A 223 -10.60 5.64 13.27
CA LEU A 223 -11.18 4.47 13.95
C LEU A 223 -10.81 3.16 13.26
N LEU A 224 -10.95 3.09 11.93
CA LEU A 224 -10.76 1.84 11.20
C LEU A 224 -9.32 1.36 11.21
N TYR A 225 -8.34 2.27 11.24
CA TYR A 225 -6.93 1.91 11.11
C TYR A 225 -6.37 1.27 12.40
N PRO A 226 -6.57 1.84 13.62
CA PRO A 226 -6.19 1.16 14.85
C PRO A 226 -6.94 -0.16 15.07
N VAL A 227 -8.24 -0.20 14.77
CA VAL A 227 -9.07 -1.41 14.96
C VAL A 227 -8.61 -2.54 14.04
N GLY A 228 -8.48 -2.26 12.74
CA GLY A 228 -8.05 -3.27 11.77
C GLY A 228 -6.63 -3.77 12.01
N LEU A 229 -5.70 -2.89 12.39
CA LEU A 229 -4.31 -3.28 12.58
C LEU A 229 -4.06 -3.95 13.93
N ILE A 230 -4.50 -3.35 15.04
CA ILE A 230 -4.15 -3.82 16.39
C ILE A 230 -4.98 -5.06 16.75
N ALA A 231 -6.32 -4.94 16.69
CA ALA A 231 -7.23 -6.02 17.07
C ALA A 231 -7.37 -7.09 15.97
N GLY A 232 -7.12 -6.71 14.72
CA GLY A 232 -7.15 -7.59 13.57
C GLY A 232 -5.78 -8.19 13.28
N GLU A 233 -4.98 -7.47 12.50
CA GLU A 233 -3.75 -8.00 11.90
C GLU A 233 -2.71 -8.47 12.91
N MET A 234 -2.32 -7.60 13.83
CA MET A 234 -1.28 -7.89 14.82
C MET A 234 -1.69 -9.00 15.78
N TRP A 235 -2.92 -8.94 16.30
CA TRP A 235 -3.42 -9.96 17.21
C TRP A 235 -3.49 -11.33 16.55
N LEU A 236 -3.97 -11.41 15.30
CA LEU A 236 -4.00 -12.66 14.56
C LEU A 236 -2.59 -13.17 14.25
N MET A 237 -1.66 -12.31 13.84
CA MET A 237 -0.27 -12.72 13.60
C MET A 237 0.39 -13.26 14.87
N TYR A 238 0.09 -12.68 16.03
CA TYR A 238 0.53 -13.23 17.32
C TYR A 238 -0.06 -14.61 17.59
N GLN A 239 -1.37 -14.80 17.37
CA GLN A 239 -2.02 -16.12 17.51
C GLN A 239 -1.55 -17.14 16.47
N ALA A 240 -1.06 -16.70 15.31
CA ALA A 240 -0.55 -17.57 14.26
C ALA A 240 0.83 -18.17 14.59
N LEU A 241 1.62 -17.55 15.49
CA LEU A 241 2.98 -17.97 15.83
C LEU A 241 3.14 -19.48 16.14
N PRO A 242 2.35 -20.10 17.06
CA PRO A 242 2.48 -21.53 17.34
C PRO A 242 2.22 -22.40 16.10
N TYR A 243 1.27 -22.02 15.26
CA TYR A 243 0.97 -22.76 14.03
C TYR A 243 2.07 -22.61 12.99
N ILE A 244 2.69 -21.43 12.90
CA ILE A 244 3.84 -21.17 12.03
C ILE A 244 5.02 -22.07 12.41
N GLU A 245 5.29 -22.21 13.70
CA GLU A 245 6.37 -23.03 14.24
C GLU A 245 6.14 -24.52 13.95
N VAL A 246 4.94 -25.03 14.28
CA VAL A 246 4.60 -26.45 14.07
C VAL A 246 4.55 -26.84 12.60
N LYS A 247 3.98 -25.98 11.73
CA LYS A 247 3.88 -26.26 10.29
C LYS A 247 5.19 -25.97 9.55
N ASN A 248 6.18 -25.38 10.21
CA ASN A 248 7.46 -24.94 9.65
C ASN A 248 7.27 -24.20 8.30
N LEU A 249 6.35 -23.22 8.29
CA LEU A 249 5.94 -22.56 7.06
C LEU A 249 7.12 -21.88 6.37
N TYR A 250 7.23 -22.08 5.06
CA TYR A 250 8.28 -21.51 4.21
C TYR A 250 9.71 -21.91 4.58
N ALA A 251 9.91 -23.06 5.26
CA ALA A 251 11.22 -23.57 5.66
C ALA A 251 12.25 -23.57 4.52
N ASP A 252 11.88 -24.05 3.33
CA ASP A 252 12.79 -24.13 2.17
C ASP A 252 13.36 -22.76 1.78
N PHE A 253 12.50 -21.72 1.73
CA PHE A 253 12.91 -20.37 1.36
C PHE A 253 13.81 -19.73 2.44
N PHE A 254 13.44 -19.95 3.70
CA PHE A 254 14.11 -19.36 4.85
C PHE A 254 15.40 -20.08 5.25
N ALA A 255 15.56 -21.36 4.86
CA ALA A 255 16.80 -22.12 5.04
C ALA A 255 17.98 -21.45 4.33
N HIS A 256 17.76 -20.91 3.12
CA HIS A 256 18.78 -20.15 2.39
C HIS A 256 19.21 -18.86 3.09
N LEU A 257 18.35 -18.30 3.95
CA LEU A 257 18.58 -17.05 4.67
C LEU A 257 19.12 -17.26 6.09
N HIS A 258 19.37 -18.52 6.50
CA HIS A 258 19.79 -18.89 7.86
C HIS A 258 18.87 -18.29 8.94
N PHE A 259 17.59 -18.08 8.60
CA PHE A 259 16.61 -17.43 9.45
C PHE A 259 15.31 -18.24 9.39
N SER A 260 14.49 -18.22 10.43
CA SER A 260 13.19 -18.92 10.42
C SER A 260 12.06 -17.93 10.18
N TYR A 261 11.03 -18.35 9.43
CA TYR A 261 9.83 -17.55 9.25
C TYR A 261 9.14 -17.20 10.58
N TYR A 262 9.22 -18.10 11.56
CA TYR A 262 8.76 -17.83 12.92
C TYR A 262 9.46 -16.62 13.57
N ASN A 263 10.79 -16.58 13.47
CA ASN A 263 11.59 -15.48 14.00
C ASN A 263 11.33 -14.19 13.20
N PHE A 264 11.10 -14.30 11.89
CA PHE A 264 10.69 -13.17 11.06
C PHE A 264 9.38 -12.54 11.56
N VAL A 265 8.33 -13.32 11.76
CA VAL A 265 7.03 -12.81 12.23
C VAL A 265 7.15 -12.22 13.64
N ARG A 266 7.97 -12.81 14.53
CA ARG A 266 8.24 -12.24 15.85
C ARG A 266 8.90 -10.86 15.79
N VAL A 267 9.97 -10.73 14.99
CA VAL A 267 10.64 -9.43 14.79
C VAL A 267 9.69 -8.43 14.14
N LEU A 268 8.91 -8.87 13.14
CA LEU A 268 7.90 -8.06 12.50
C LEU A 268 6.89 -7.52 13.50
N LEU A 269 6.34 -8.36 14.40
CA LEU A 269 5.39 -7.92 15.44
C LEU A 269 5.97 -6.84 16.36
N LEU A 270 7.29 -6.84 16.63
CA LEU A 270 7.95 -5.79 17.41
C LEU A 270 8.14 -4.49 16.61
N VAL A 271 8.45 -4.61 15.32
CA VAL A 271 8.72 -3.45 14.44
C VAL A 271 7.42 -2.81 13.93
N TYR A 272 6.35 -3.60 13.78
CA TYR A 272 5.12 -3.20 13.11
C TYR A 272 4.43 -1.97 13.76
N PRO A 273 4.34 -1.84 15.10
CA PRO A 273 3.80 -0.65 15.76
C PRO A 273 4.52 0.64 15.37
N PHE A 274 5.84 0.59 15.22
CA PHE A 274 6.65 1.77 14.87
C PHE A 274 6.43 2.18 13.41
N LEU A 275 6.39 1.20 12.49
CA LEU A 275 6.06 1.43 11.09
C LEU A 275 4.65 2.01 10.95
N TRP A 276 3.70 1.42 11.66
CA TRP A 276 2.32 1.86 11.69
C TRP A 276 2.18 3.29 12.20
N LEU A 277 2.82 3.65 13.32
CA LEU A 277 2.73 4.99 13.89
C LEU A 277 3.20 6.06 12.89
N LYS A 278 4.28 5.79 12.15
CA LYS A 278 4.78 6.68 11.10
C LYS A 278 3.74 6.87 9.99
N LEU A 279 3.10 5.80 9.51
CA LEU A 279 2.04 5.88 8.50
C LEU A 279 0.80 6.60 9.04
N TYR A 280 0.41 6.33 10.29
CA TYR A 280 -0.75 6.93 10.93
C TYR A 280 -0.60 8.45 11.09
N LEU A 281 0.57 8.92 11.53
CA LEU A 281 0.88 10.35 11.60
C LEU A 281 0.88 11.01 10.20
N HIS A 282 1.33 10.27 9.17
CA HIS A 282 1.26 10.75 7.80
C HIS A 282 -0.19 10.96 7.34
N LEU A 283 -1.14 10.08 7.70
CA LEU A 283 -2.55 10.23 7.38
C LEU A 283 -3.16 11.49 8.04
N PHE A 284 -2.78 11.82 9.27
CA PHE A 284 -3.17 13.10 9.88
C PHE A 284 -2.63 14.32 9.14
N LYS A 285 -1.40 14.25 8.63
CA LYS A 285 -0.83 15.30 7.77
C LYS A 285 -1.63 15.43 6.48
N GLN A 286 -1.99 14.31 5.84
CA GLN A 286 -2.85 14.32 4.65
C GLN A 286 -4.23 14.93 4.92
N ARG A 287 -4.86 14.55 6.03
CA ARG A 287 -6.15 15.11 6.49
C ARG A 287 -6.08 16.62 6.63
N ARG A 288 -5.08 17.14 7.36
CA ARG A 288 -4.89 18.59 7.53
C ARG A 288 -4.69 19.30 6.19
N SER A 289 -3.87 18.73 5.30
CA SER A 289 -3.60 19.33 3.99
C SER A 289 -4.84 19.39 3.08
N LYS A 290 -5.75 18.42 3.18
CA LYS A 290 -6.87 18.28 2.23
C LYS A 290 -8.17 18.90 2.75
N LEU A 291 -8.46 18.72 4.03
CA LEU A 291 -9.65 19.30 4.66
C LEU A 291 -9.40 20.74 5.16
N GLY A 292 -8.18 21.07 5.58
CA GLY A 292 -7.86 22.42 6.07
C GLY A 292 -8.04 23.52 5.02
N LYS A 293 -7.65 23.26 3.76
CA LYS A 293 -7.80 24.20 2.64
C LYS A 293 -9.27 24.52 2.32
N HIS A 294 -10.18 23.60 2.63
CA HIS A 294 -11.61 23.78 2.37
C HIS A 294 -12.27 24.71 3.41
N HIS A 295 -11.77 24.72 4.65
CA HIS A 295 -12.22 25.64 5.69
C HIS A 295 -11.76 27.08 5.43
N GLU A 296 -10.56 27.29 4.85
CA GLU A 296 -10.10 28.63 4.48
C GLU A 296 -10.85 29.21 3.29
N LYS A 297 -11.19 28.39 2.28
CA LYS A 297 -12.04 28.82 1.15
C LYS A 297 -13.48 29.15 1.53
N LYS A 298 -13.98 28.65 2.67
CA LYS A 298 -15.31 28.99 3.21
C LYS A 298 -15.29 30.22 4.11
N LYS A 299 -14.10 30.65 4.56
CA LYS A 299 -13.89 31.84 5.39
C LYS A 299 -13.51 33.09 4.58
N LYS A 300 -13.11 32.94 3.32
CA LYS A 300 -12.93 34.02 2.34
C LYS A 300 -14.19 34.14 1.50
#